data_AF-A0AAU0MYD9-F1
#
_entry.id   AF-A0AAU0MYD9-F1
#
_cell.length_a   1.000
_cell.length_b   1.000
_cell.length_c   1.000
_cell.angle_alpha   90.00
_cell.angle_beta   90.00
_cell.angle_gamma   90.00
#
_symmetry.space_group_name_H-M   'P 1'
#
loop_
_entity.id
_entity.type
_entity.pdbx_description
1 polymer ?
#
loop_
_entity_poly.entity_id
_entity_poly.type
_entity_poly.pdbx_seq_one_letter_code
_entity_poly.pdbx_strand_id
1 'polypeptide(L)'
;MKPILSKSSKLARDIFHIAFSIAFLAICAIIIIYTTYGLFTFLLSHQIFDAKNDLPAVVLNAISNLVVALAIFELQMAISIEARKPMTSDIVHALKIIAPRFIMVISVALMLEGLILVIKYGQAENISNLYFPVAVILGAGFLLIALGTFLKLCPDRGIELE
;
A
#
# COMPACT_ATOMS: atom_id res chain seq x y z
N MET A 1 -31.78 -31.22 11.32
CA MET A 1 -30.35 -31.26 11.71
C MET A 1 -29.46 -30.50 10.71
N LYS A 2 -29.76 -29.23 10.40
CA LYS A 2 -28.97 -28.33 9.51
C LYS A 2 -28.42 -27.03 10.15
N PRO A 3 -28.80 -26.58 11.37
CA PRO A 3 -28.35 -25.25 11.84
C PRO A 3 -26.90 -25.20 12.34
N ILE A 4 -26.34 -26.33 12.79
CA ILE A 4 -25.03 -26.38 13.47
C ILE A 4 -23.85 -26.22 12.49
N LEU A 5 -23.95 -26.79 11.27
CA LEU A 5 -22.93 -26.66 10.22
C LEU A 5 -22.82 -25.23 9.66
N SER A 6 -23.90 -24.45 9.70
CA SER A 6 -23.87 -23.04 9.26
C SER A 6 -23.17 -22.10 10.25
N LYS A 7 -23.17 -22.46 11.55
CA LYS A 7 -22.58 -21.62 12.61
C LYS A 7 -21.06 -21.73 12.64
N SER A 8 -20.54 -22.94 12.43
CA SER A 8 -19.08 -23.21 12.38
C SER A 8 -18.39 -22.57 11.17
N SER A 9 -19.04 -22.59 9.99
CA SER A 9 -18.50 -21.94 8.77
C SER A 9 -18.52 -20.41 8.83
N LYS A 10 -19.51 -19.82 9.52
CA LYS A 10 -19.52 -18.37 9.79
C LYS A 10 -18.41 -17.97 10.76
N LEU A 11 -18.24 -18.71 11.87
CA LEU A 11 -17.18 -18.46 12.84
C LEU A 11 -15.77 -18.56 12.24
N ALA A 12 -15.50 -19.58 11.44
CA ALA A 12 -14.19 -19.74 10.79
C ALA A 12 -13.85 -18.56 9.86
N ARG A 13 -14.86 -18.05 9.13
CA ARG A 13 -14.71 -16.89 8.26
C ARG A 13 -14.49 -15.60 9.06
N ASP A 14 -15.24 -15.40 10.14
CA ASP A 14 -15.09 -14.21 10.99
C ASP A 14 -13.69 -14.19 11.65
N ILE A 15 -13.20 -15.32 12.12
CA ILE A 15 -11.84 -15.46 12.66
C ILE A 15 -10.80 -15.17 11.57
N PHE A 16 -10.99 -15.67 10.35
CA PHE A 16 -10.08 -15.41 9.24
C PHE A 16 -9.99 -13.92 8.90
N HIS A 17 -11.14 -13.23 8.79
CA HIS A 17 -11.15 -11.79 8.52
C HIS A 17 -10.53 -10.98 9.65
N ILE A 18 -10.79 -11.33 10.92
CA ILE A 18 -10.19 -10.65 12.07
C ILE A 18 -8.68 -10.87 12.12
N ALA A 19 -8.21 -12.10 11.90
CA ALA A 19 -6.78 -12.40 11.89
C ALA A 19 -6.06 -11.66 10.77
N PHE A 20 -6.63 -11.68 9.56
CA PHE A 20 -6.12 -10.92 8.42
C PHE A 20 -6.11 -9.42 8.74
N SER A 21 -7.21 -8.90 9.29
CA SER A 21 -7.34 -7.50 9.67
C SER A 21 -6.26 -7.06 10.67
N ILE A 22 -6.04 -7.84 11.73
CA ILE A 22 -5.01 -7.57 12.73
C ILE A 22 -3.60 -7.60 12.09
N ALA A 23 -3.35 -8.52 11.15
CA ALA A 23 -2.06 -8.61 10.48
C ALA A 23 -1.71 -7.33 9.69
N PHE A 24 -2.63 -6.81 8.87
CA PHE A 24 -2.37 -5.56 8.12
C PHE A 24 -2.21 -4.35 9.05
N LEU A 25 -2.99 -4.28 10.12
CA LEU A 25 -2.84 -3.23 11.13
C LEU A 25 -1.48 -3.30 11.83
N ALA A 26 -1.03 -4.51 12.20
CA ALA A 26 0.26 -4.72 12.84
C ALA A 26 1.42 -4.32 11.92
N ILE A 27 1.37 -4.70 10.64
CA ILE A 27 2.38 -4.31 9.65
C ILE A 27 2.45 -2.79 9.52
N CYS A 28 1.30 -2.12 9.41
CA CYS A 28 1.24 -0.66 9.37
C CYS A 28 1.87 -0.01 10.61
N ALA A 29 1.51 -0.49 11.81
CA ALA A 29 2.07 0.00 13.06
C ALA A 29 3.60 -0.19 13.12
N ILE A 30 4.11 -1.35 12.69
CA ILE A 30 5.54 -1.63 12.64
C ILE A 30 6.27 -0.64 11.72
N ILE A 31 5.74 -0.39 10.52
CA ILE A 31 6.36 0.56 9.56
C ILE A 31 6.41 1.97 10.15
N ILE A 32 5.33 2.42 10.80
CA ILE A 32 5.27 3.75 11.44
C ILE A 32 6.28 3.84 12.58
N ILE A 33 6.33 2.84 13.47
CA ILE A 33 7.26 2.82 14.60
C ILE A 33 8.70 2.82 14.09
N TYR A 34 9.02 1.96 13.11
CA TYR A 34 10.34 1.87 12.52
C TYR A 34 10.79 3.20 11.89
N THR A 35 9.90 3.82 11.11
CA THR A 35 10.18 5.09 10.43
C THR A 35 10.36 6.24 11.42
N THR A 36 9.50 6.30 12.44
CA THR A 36 9.58 7.32 13.50
C THR A 36 10.85 7.16 14.32
N TYR A 37 11.23 5.93 14.66
CA TYR A 37 12.48 5.64 15.35
C TYR A 37 13.69 6.07 14.50
N GLY A 38 13.71 5.73 13.21
CA GLY A 38 14.75 6.15 12.28
C GLY A 38 14.92 7.66 12.22
N LEU A 39 13.82 8.41 12.05
CA LEU A 39 13.83 9.88 12.08
C LEU A 39 14.32 10.44 13.43
N PHE A 40 13.87 9.86 14.55
CA PHE A 40 14.26 10.31 15.88
C PHE A 40 15.76 10.12 16.12
N THR A 41 16.32 8.98 15.73
CA THR A 41 17.76 8.72 15.85
C THR A 41 18.58 9.67 14.98
N PHE A 42 18.14 9.94 13.75
CA PHE A 42 18.79 10.90 12.85
C PHE A 42 18.81 12.31 13.48
N LEU A 43 17.68 12.77 14.01
CA LEU A 43 17.57 14.09 14.66
C LEU A 43 18.44 14.21 15.92
N LEU A 44 18.53 13.15 16.74
CA LEU A 44 19.30 13.18 17.99
C LEU A 44 20.82 13.10 17.77
N SER A 45 21.25 12.45 16.69
CA SER A 45 22.65 12.13 16.41
C SER A 45 23.59 13.32 16.13
N HIS A 46 23.11 14.57 16.16
CA HIS A 46 23.85 15.78 15.79
C HIS A 46 24.46 15.77 14.36
N GLN A 47 24.16 14.75 13.54
CA GLN A 47 24.58 14.66 12.13
C GLN A 47 23.92 15.68 11.20
N ILE A 48 23.03 16.53 11.74
CA ILE A 48 22.36 17.61 11.01
C ILE A 48 23.37 18.65 10.47
N PHE A 49 24.54 18.78 11.10
CA PHE A 49 25.59 19.74 10.73
C PHE A 49 26.73 19.15 9.89
N ASP A 50 26.67 17.87 9.54
CA ASP A 50 27.72 17.25 8.72
C ASP A 50 27.53 17.61 7.23
N ALA A 51 28.62 18.00 6.57
CA ALA A 51 28.59 18.53 5.19
C ALA A 51 28.20 17.49 4.11
N LYS A 52 28.09 16.21 4.50
CA LYS A 52 27.51 15.14 3.67
C LYS A 52 26.00 15.08 3.94
N ASN A 53 25.27 15.89 3.20
CA ASN A 53 23.85 16.16 3.41
C ASN A 53 22.98 14.93 3.05
N ASP A 54 22.88 13.95 3.95
CA ASP A 54 21.99 12.77 3.82
C ASP A 54 20.53 13.08 4.22
N LEU A 55 20.26 14.29 4.70
CA LEU A 55 18.94 14.72 5.18
C LEU A 55 17.83 14.56 4.11
N PRO A 56 18.03 14.96 2.83
CA PRO A 56 17.01 14.73 1.80
C PRO A 56 16.70 13.24 1.61
N ALA A 57 17.71 12.36 1.65
CA ALA A 57 17.51 10.93 1.47
C ALA A 57 16.75 10.31 2.65
N VAL A 58 17.09 10.68 3.88
CA VAL A 58 16.39 10.20 5.10
C VAL A 58 14.94 10.65 5.12
N VAL A 59 14.67 11.91 4.80
CA VAL A 59 13.30 12.46 4.75
C VAL A 59 12.50 11.78 3.64
N LEU A 60 13.05 11.63 2.45
CA LEU A 60 12.35 10.97 1.35
C LEU A 60 12.07 9.49 1.64
N ASN A 61 13.01 8.75 2.23
CA ASN A 61 12.79 7.38 2.68
C ASN A 61 11.67 7.28 3.73
N ALA A 62 11.62 8.22 4.66
CA ALA A 62 10.54 8.29 5.64
C ALA A 62 9.18 8.54 4.98
N ILE A 63 9.11 9.45 4.01
CA ILE A 63 7.89 9.70 3.24
C ILE A 63 7.47 8.43 2.48
N SER A 64 8.40 7.76 1.79
CA SER A 64 8.13 6.51 1.06
C SER A 64 7.49 5.46 1.98
N ASN A 65 8.12 5.20 3.13
CA ASN A 65 7.62 4.24 4.12
C ASN A 65 6.25 4.64 4.69
N LEU A 66 6.01 5.93 4.96
CA LEU A 66 4.72 6.41 5.45
C LEU A 66 3.62 6.28 4.40
N VAL A 67 3.92 6.51 3.12
CA VAL A 67 2.95 6.29 2.02
C VAL A 67 2.63 4.79 1.90
N VAL A 68 3.61 3.90 2.05
CA VAL A 68 3.36 2.44 2.10
C VAL A 68 2.49 2.05 3.30
N ALA A 69 2.78 2.59 4.48
CA ALA A 69 1.96 2.36 5.67
C ALA A 69 0.51 2.84 5.46
N LEU A 70 0.33 4.00 4.82
CA LEU A 70 -0.97 4.52 4.45
C LEU A 70 -1.71 3.59 3.47
N ALA A 71 -1.02 3.05 2.45
CA ALA A 71 -1.62 2.10 1.51
C ALA A 71 -2.14 0.83 2.22
N ILE A 72 -1.33 0.29 3.12
CA ILE A 72 -1.67 -0.90 3.92
C ILE A 72 -2.85 -0.61 4.84
N PHE A 73 -2.90 0.58 5.44
CA PHE A 73 -4.02 1.02 6.26
C PHE A 73 -5.32 1.19 5.45
N GLU A 74 -5.24 1.77 4.25
CA GLU A 74 -6.40 1.90 3.37
C GLU A 74 -6.94 0.53 2.95
N LEU A 75 -6.06 -0.40 2.56
CA LEU A 75 -6.45 -1.76 2.21
C LEU A 75 -7.17 -2.45 3.37
N GLN A 76 -6.58 -2.34 4.55
CA GLN A 76 -7.13 -2.87 5.79
C GLN A 76 -8.55 -2.34 6.08
N MET A 77 -8.73 -1.02 5.97
CA MET A 77 -10.03 -0.38 6.17
C MET A 77 -11.05 -0.86 5.12
N ALA A 78 -10.63 -0.92 3.87
CA ALA A 78 -11.49 -1.31 2.76
C ALA A 78 -11.97 -2.77 2.88
N ILE A 79 -11.09 -3.67 3.31
CA ILE A 79 -11.42 -5.08 3.61
C ILE A 79 -12.35 -5.18 4.83
N SER A 80 -12.10 -4.38 5.86
CA SER A 80 -12.93 -4.38 7.07
C SER A 80 -14.36 -3.87 6.81
N ILE A 81 -14.53 -2.98 5.83
CA ILE A 81 -15.84 -2.50 5.37
C ILE A 81 -16.54 -3.59 4.54
N GLU A 82 -15.83 -4.21 3.60
CA GLU A 82 -16.42 -5.23 2.72
C GLU A 82 -16.78 -6.52 3.48
N ALA A 83 -15.97 -6.93 4.47
CA ALA A 83 -16.26 -8.10 5.30
C ALA A 83 -17.56 -7.98 6.11
N ARG A 84 -18.13 -6.77 6.26
CA ARG A 84 -19.40 -6.52 6.96
C ARG A 84 -20.62 -6.60 6.02
N LYS A 85 -20.44 -6.64 4.70
CA LYS A 85 -21.55 -6.73 3.75
C LYS A 85 -22.07 -8.18 3.63
N PRO A 86 -23.38 -8.36 3.39
CA PRO A 86 -23.96 -9.68 3.19
C PRO A 86 -23.37 -10.37 1.95
N MET A 87 -23.27 -11.70 2.02
CA MET A 87 -22.57 -12.59 1.07
C MET A 87 -23.05 -12.52 -0.40
N THR A 88 -24.07 -11.72 -0.70
CA THR A 88 -24.59 -11.50 -2.06
C THR A 88 -23.84 -10.39 -2.82
N SER A 89 -22.83 -9.74 -2.23
CA SER A 89 -22.01 -8.76 -2.96
C SER A 89 -21.11 -9.48 -3.99
N ASP A 90 -21.18 -9.01 -5.22
CA ASP A 90 -20.33 -9.48 -6.31
C ASP A 90 -18.86 -9.16 -5.96
N ILE A 91 -17.99 -10.18 -5.92
CA ILE A 91 -16.55 -10.03 -5.61
C ILE A 91 -15.91 -9.00 -6.55
N VAL A 92 -16.39 -8.94 -7.80
CA VAL A 92 -15.92 -8.00 -8.81
C VAL A 92 -16.26 -6.56 -8.42
N HIS A 93 -17.44 -6.32 -7.84
CA HIS A 93 -17.85 -5.02 -7.32
C HIS A 93 -17.06 -4.61 -6.07
N ALA A 94 -16.81 -5.56 -5.16
CA ALA A 94 -15.92 -5.33 -4.01
C ALA A 94 -14.52 -4.91 -4.47
N LEU A 95 -13.94 -5.62 -5.44
CA LEU A 95 -12.61 -5.33 -5.96
C LEU A 95 -12.55 -3.96 -6.66
N LYS A 96 -13.60 -3.56 -7.40
CA LYS A 96 -13.71 -2.22 -7.99
C LYS A 96 -13.64 -1.08 -6.98
N ILE A 97 -14.15 -1.29 -5.77
CA ILE A 97 -14.15 -0.26 -4.72
C ILE A 97 -12.78 -0.20 -4.03
N ILE A 98 -12.17 -1.36 -3.79
CA ILE A 98 -10.94 -1.49 -2.99
C ILE A 98 -9.68 -1.22 -3.84
N ALA A 99 -9.60 -1.82 -5.02
CA ALA A 99 -8.39 -1.84 -5.85
C ALA A 99 -7.89 -0.45 -6.26
N PRO A 100 -8.75 0.51 -6.69
CA PRO A 100 -8.26 1.82 -7.14
C PRO A 100 -7.53 2.58 -6.06
N ARG A 101 -8.10 2.63 -4.85
CA ARG A 101 -7.51 3.36 -3.72
C ARG A 101 -6.17 2.76 -3.32
N PHE A 102 -6.13 1.44 -3.13
CA PHE A 102 -4.91 0.72 -2.78
C PHE A 102 -3.79 0.88 -3.83
N ILE A 103 -4.10 0.65 -5.10
CA ILE A 103 -3.10 0.68 -6.18
C ILE A 103 -2.61 2.11 -6.44
N MET A 104 -3.46 3.13 -6.30
CA MET A 104 -3.02 4.53 -6.42
C MET A 104 -1.96 4.88 -5.37
N VAL A 105 -2.18 4.55 -4.09
CA VAL A 105 -1.22 4.87 -3.03
C VAL A 105 0.10 4.11 -3.23
N ILE A 106 0.05 2.83 -3.62
CA ILE A 106 1.27 2.07 -3.95
C ILE A 106 2.01 2.70 -5.13
N SER A 107 1.30 3.15 -6.15
CA SER A 107 1.93 3.78 -7.32
C SER A 107 2.63 5.08 -6.92
N VAL A 108 2.06 5.86 -6.00
CA VAL A 108 2.73 7.04 -5.42
C VAL A 108 3.99 6.64 -4.65
N ALA A 109 3.92 5.61 -3.80
CA ALA A 109 5.09 5.10 -3.08
C ALA A 109 6.21 4.65 -4.03
N LEU A 110 5.88 3.87 -5.06
CA LEU A 110 6.85 3.41 -6.05
C LEU A 110 7.47 4.57 -6.84
N MET A 111 6.70 5.62 -7.16
CA MET A 111 7.25 6.82 -7.82
C MET A 111 8.21 7.58 -6.91
N LEU A 112 7.90 7.70 -5.61
CA LEU A 112 8.80 8.29 -4.63
C LEU A 112 10.07 7.46 -4.47
N GLU A 113 9.95 6.14 -4.36
CA GLU A 113 11.07 5.22 -4.27
C GLU A 113 11.97 5.31 -5.52
N GLY A 114 11.35 5.31 -6.70
CA GLY A 114 12.04 5.51 -7.98
C GLY A 114 12.80 6.83 -8.00
N LEU A 115 12.19 7.93 -7.57
CA LEU A 115 12.83 9.25 -7.54
C LEU A 115 14.01 9.30 -6.56
N ILE A 116 13.88 8.71 -5.37
CA ILE A 116 14.97 8.59 -4.39
C ILE A 116 16.15 7.84 -5.00
N LEU A 117 15.88 6.71 -5.65
CA LEU A 117 16.91 5.89 -6.30
C LEU A 117 17.58 6.64 -7.45
N VAL A 118 16.84 7.45 -8.24
CA VAL A 118 17.43 8.32 -9.27
C VAL A 118 18.40 9.33 -8.64
N ILE A 119 18.00 10.00 -7.57
CA ILE A 119 18.85 10.98 -6.87
C ILE A 119 20.10 10.28 -6.33
N LYS A 120 19.92 9.15 -5.66
CA LYS A 120 21.00 8.38 -5.03
C LYS A 120 22.02 7.87 -6.04
N TYR A 121 21.58 7.20 -7.11
CA TYR A 121 22.49 6.65 -8.11
C TYR A 121 23.05 7.73 -9.04
N GLY A 122 22.30 8.82 -9.27
CA GLY A 122 22.76 9.97 -10.06
C GLY A 122 23.92 10.72 -9.39
N GLN A 123 23.89 10.87 -8.06
CA GLN A 123 24.97 11.53 -7.31
C GLN A 123 26.19 10.62 -7.08
N ALA A 124 26.01 9.31 -7.04
CA ALA A 124 27.08 8.35 -6.78
C ALA A 124 27.93 7.99 -8.03
N GLU A 125 27.76 8.69 -9.16
CA GLU A 125 28.37 8.39 -10.48
C GLU A 125 28.19 6.93 -10.95
N ASN A 126 27.28 6.18 -10.33
CA ASN A 126 27.00 4.77 -10.61
C ASN A 126 25.95 4.65 -11.72
N ILE A 127 26.27 5.20 -12.90
CA ILE A 127 25.35 5.28 -14.04
C ILE A 127 24.91 3.90 -14.53
N SER A 128 25.76 2.87 -14.36
CA SER A 128 25.42 1.48 -14.68
C SER A 128 24.22 0.95 -13.89
N ASN A 129 23.90 1.52 -12.72
CA ASN A 129 22.82 1.03 -11.86
C ASN A 129 21.50 1.82 -12.02
N LEU A 130 21.44 2.78 -12.95
CA LEU A 130 20.23 3.58 -13.21
C LEU A 130 19.06 2.76 -13.77
N TYR A 131 19.30 1.51 -14.21
CA TYR A 131 18.20 0.66 -14.67
C TYR A 131 17.21 0.30 -13.56
N PHE A 132 17.64 0.27 -12.29
CA PHE A 132 16.76 0.00 -11.15
C PHE A 132 15.66 1.06 -10.98
N PRO A 133 15.98 2.37 -10.82
CA PRO A 133 14.93 3.39 -10.71
C PRO A 133 14.01 3.44 -11.93
N VAL A 134 14.56 3.23 -13.14
CA VAL A 134 13.76 3.19 -14.38
C VAL A 134 12.76 2.04 -14.33
N ALA A 135 13.17 0.85 -13.90
CA ALA A 135 12.28 -0.30 -13.77
C ALA A 135 11.16 -0.05 -12.74
N VAL A 136 11.46 0.61 -11.61
CA VAL A 136 10.46 0.95 -10.58
C VAL A 136 9.42 1.94 -11.13
N ILE A 137 9.86 3.01 -11.80
CA ILE A 137 8.97 4.01 -12.39
C ILE A 137 8.09 3.41 -13.50
N LEU A 138 8.69 2.59 -14.38
CA LEU A 138 7.94 1.88 -15.42
C LEU A 138 6.94 0.89 -14.82
N GLY A 139 7.32 0.18 -13.76
CA GLY A 139 6.43 -0.73 -13.04
C GLY A 139 5.23 -0.02 -12.43
N ALA A 140 5.43 1.14 -11.82
CA ALA A 140 4.35 1.97 -11.29
C ALA A 140 3.41 2.48 -12.40
N GLY A 141 3.96 2.93 -13.53
CA GLY A 141 3.16 3.30 -14.71
C GLY A 141 2.35 2.13 -15.27
N PHE A 142 2.96 0.96 -15.38
CA PHE A 142 2.30 -0.26 -15.82
C PHE A 142 1.16 -0.67 -14.87
N LEU A 143 1.37 -0.56 -13.55
CA LEU A 143 0.35 -0.85 -12.53
C LEU A 143 -0.87 0.07 -12.68
N LEU A 144 -0.66 1.36 -12.94
CA LEU A 144 -1.74 2.30 -13.21
C LEU A 144 -2.47 2.01 -14.52
N ILE A 145 -1.76 1.62 -15.59
CA ILE A 145 -2.38 1.20 -16.86
C ILE A 145 -3.22 -0.06 -16.65
N ALA A 146 -2.71 -1.04 -15.92
CA ALA A 146 -3.42 -2.27 -15.58
C ALA A 146 -4.67 -1.98 -14.75
N LEU A 147 -4.59 -1.10 -13.76
CA LEU A 147 -5.73 -0.65 -12.97
C LEU A 147 -6.76 0.08 -13.84
N GLY A 148 -6.33 1.04 -14.67
CA GLY A 148 -7.24 1.78 -15.55
C GLY A 148 -7.96 0.86 -16.54
N THR A 149 -7.24 -0.13 -17.07
CA THR A 149 -7.80 -1.17 -17.95
C THR A 149 -8.78 -2.05 -17.19
N PHE A 150 -8.43 -2.49 -15.98
CA PHE A 150 -9.31 -3.24 -15.09
C PHE A 150 -10.61 -2.48 -14.84
N LEU A 151 -10.55 -1.19 -14.48
CA LEU A 151 -11.74 -0.39 -14.21
C LEU A 151 -12.62 -0.19 -15.46
N LYS A 152 -12.00 -0.01 -16.63
CA LYS A 152 -12.72 0.14 -17.91
C LYS A 152 -13.46 -1.12 -18.34
N LEU A 153 -12.86 -2.30 -18.15
CA LEU A 153 -13.44 -3.58 -18.59
C LEU A 153 -14.54 -4.09 -17.66
N CYS A 154 -14.52 -3.60 -16.43
CA CYS A 154 -15.34 -4.12 -15.38
C CYS A 154 -16.72 -3.42 -15.45
N PRO A 155 -17.86 -4.14 -15.56
CA PRO A 155 -19.16 -3.52 -15.83
C PRO A 155 -19.59 -2.61 -14.69
N ASP A 156 -20.06 -1.40 -14.99
CA ASP A 156 -20.87 -0.66 -14.03
C ASP A 156 -22.25 -1.32 -14.02
N ARG A 157 -22.50 -2.19 -13.05
CA ARG A 157 -23.89 -2.46 -12.68
C ARG A 157 -24.43 -1.18 -12.06
N GLY A 158 -24.91 -0.29 -12.92
CA GLY A 158 -25.87 0.72 -12.52
C GLY A 158 -26.95 0.00 -11.74
N ILE A 159 -27.31 0.58 -10.60
CA ILE A 159 -28.48 0.17 -9.84
C ILE A 159 -29.66 0.37 -10.79
N GLU A 160 -30.11 -0.69 -11.46
CA GLU A 160 -31.45 -0.74 -12.01
C GLU A 160 -32.38 -0.68 -10.79
N LEU A 161 -32.81 0.54 -10.47
CA LEU A 161 -33.95 0.80 -9.64
C LEU A 161 -35.18 0.40 -10.47
N GLU A 162 -35.59 -0.86 -10.38
CA GLU A 162 -36.96 -1.30 -10.64
C GLU A 162 -37.60 -1.81 -9.35
#